data_AF-W1VKR7-F1
#
_entry.id   AF-W1VKR7-F1
#
_cell.length_a   1.000
_cell.length_b   1.000
_cell.length_c   1.000
_cell.angle_alpha   90.00
_cell.angle_beta   90.00
_cell.angle_gamma   90.00
#
_symmetry.space_group_name_H-M   'P 1'
#
loop_
_entity.id
_entity.type
_entity.pdbx_description
1 polymer ?
#
loop_
_entity_poly.entity_id
_entity_poly.type
_entity_poly.pdbx_seq_one_letter_code
_entity_poly.pdbx_strand_id
1 'polypeptide(L)' 'GTAAARHRADVLLAALELDKALYEAVYEARNRPDWLTIPLAGIRQIIGTKSPAKDSARGRVEV' A
#
# COMPACT_ATOMS: atom_id res chain seq x y z
N GLY A 1 21.17 3.93 10.23
CA GLY A 1 20.73 3.09 11.35
C GLY A 1 19.70 2.08 10.91
N THR A 2 19.42 1.07 11.73
CA THR A 2 18.45 -0.02 11.48
C THR A 2 17.05 0.50 11.12
N ALA A 3 16.61 1.62 11.74
CA ALA A 3 15.35 2.28 11.41
C ALA A 3 15.26 2.77 9.95
N ALA A 4 16.34 3.34 9.39
CA ALA A 4 16.37 3.77 7.99
C ALA A 4 16.34 2.58 7.02
N ALA A 5 16.97 1.46 7.39
CA ALA A 5 16.89 0.23 6.61
C ALA A 5 15.49 -0.38 6.65
N ARG A 6 14.83 -0.38 7.83
CA ARG A 6 13.42 -0.77 8.00
C ARG A 6 12.51 0.06 7.11
N HIS A 7 12.64 1.39 7.16
CA HIS A 7 11.84 2.29 6.35
C HIS A 7 11.99 2.02 4.85
N ARG A 8 13.23 1.81 4.37
CA ARG A 8 13.47 1.44 2.95
C ARG A 8 12.82 0.11 2.59
N ALA A 9 12.89 -0.90 3.48
CA ALA A 9 12.23 -2.18 3.26
C ALA A 9 10.71 -2.03 3.20
N ASP A 10 10.12 -1.21 4.09
CA ASP A 10 8.68 -0.94 4.09
C ASP A 10 8.26 -0.19 2.82
N VAL A 11 9.07 0.77 2.35
CA VAL A 11 8.88 1.47 1.06
C VAL A 11 8.90 0.49 -0.11
N LEU A 12 9.92 -0.37 -0.17
CA LEU A 12 10.06 -1.37 -1.24
C LEU A 12 8.90 -2.37 -1.23
N LEU A 13 8.50 -2.86 -0.05
CA LEU A 13 7.38 -3.79 0.09
C LEU A 13 6.09 -3.20 -0.48
N ALA A 14 5.76 -1.96 -0.09
CA ALA A 14 4.55 -1.33 -0.61
C ALA A 14 4.60 -1.05 -2.12
N ALA A 15 5.79 -0.79 -2.67
CA ALA A 15 5.95 -0.63 -4.12
C ALA A 15 5.68 -1.95 -4.86
N LEU A 16 6.19 -3.07 -4.33
CA LEU A 16 5.97 -4.42 -4.90
C LEU A 16 4.52 -4.88 -4.75
N GLU A 17 3.89 -4.58 -3.61
CA GLU A 17 2.45 -4.86 -3.40
C GLU A 17 1.58 -4.03 -4.36
N LEU A 18 1.93 -2.76 -4.59
CA LEU A 18 1.21 -1.91 -5.53
C LEU A 18 1.34 -2.42 -6.97
N ASP A 19 2.55 -2.80 -7.39
CA ASP A 19 2.79 -3.38 -8.72
C ASP A 19 1.95 -4.64 -8.95
N LYS A 20 1.94 -5.55 -7.98
CA LYS A 20 1.11 -6.75 -8.01
C LYS A 20 -0.39 -6.42 -8.08
N ALA A 21 -0.88 -5.49 -7.26
CA ALA A 21 -2.29 -5.13 -7.25
C ALA A 21 -2.73 -4.46 -8.57
N LEU A 22 -1.85 -3.68 -9.21
CA LEU A 22 -2.10 -3.10 -10.53
C LEU A 22 -2.16 -4.18 -11.62
N TYR A 23 -1.24 -5.14 -11.59
CA TYR A 23 -1.29 -6.30 -12.48
C TYR A 23 -2.60 -7.07 -12.32
N GLU A 24 -2.99 -7.38 -11.07
CA GLU A 24 -4.24 -8.08 -10.77
C GLU A 24 -5.46 -7.29 -11.24
N ALA A 25 -5.49 -5.96 -11.05
CA ALA A 25 -6.61 -5.14 -11.54
C ALA A 25 -6.82 -5.27 -13.06
N VAL A 26 -5.74 -5.22 -13.84
CA VAL A 26 -5.81 -5.41 -15.31
C VAL A 26 -6.24 -6.83 -15.66
N TYR A 27 -5.73 -7.83 -14.94
CA TYR A 27 -6.09 -9.23 -15.17
C TYR A 27 -7.56 -9.49 -14.84
N GLU A 28 -8.05 -9.11 -13.67
CA GLU A 28 -9.41 -9.39 -13.23
C GLU A 28 -10.44 -8.62 -14.05
N ALA A 29 -10.15 -7.37 -14.43
CA ALA A 29 -11.02 -6.61 -15.34
C ALA A 29 -11.27 -7.34 -16.68
N ARG A 30 -10.33 -8.18 -17.12
CA ARG A 30 -10.43 -8.93 -18.39
C ARG A 30 -10.97 -10.35 -18.22
N ASN A 31 -10.68 -11.01 -17.10
CA ASN A 31 -10.91 -12.45 -16.95
C ASN A 31 -11.99 -12.79 -15.91
N ARG A 32 -12.14 -11.99 -14.84
CA ARG A 32 -13.13 -12.20 -13.78
C ARG A 32 -13.61 -10.84 -13.23
N PRO A 33 -14.46 -10.11 -13.99
CA PRO A 33 -14.85 -8.76 -13.62
C PRO A 33 -15.45 -8.63 -12.20
N ASP A 34 -16.14 -9.66 -11.72
CA ASP A 34 -16.70 -9.69 -10.35
C ASP A 34 -15.63 -9.62 -9.25
N TRP A 35 -14.40 -10.05 -9.55
CA TRP A 35 -13.27 -10.04 -8.60
C TRP A 35 -12.49 -8.72 -8.61
N LEU A 36 -12.76 -7.81 -9.55
CA LEU A 36 -12.03 -6.54 -9.70
C LEU A 36 -12.04 -5.67 -8.44
N THR A 37 -13.07 -5.80 -7.60
CA THR A 37 -13.18 -5.04 -6.34
C THR A 37 -12.04 -5.33 -5.36
N ILE A 38 -11.46 -6.54 -5.40
CA ILE A 38 -10.39 -7.00 -4.52
C ILE A 38 -9.07 -6.24 -4.77
N PRO A 39 -8.46 -6.28 -5.98
CA PRO A 39 -7.21 -5.54 -6.23
C PRO A 39 -7.40 -4.03 -6.10
N LEU A 40 -8.57 -3.49 -6.47
CA LEU A 40 -8.88 -2.07 -6.27
C LEU A 40 -8.93 -1.66 -4.79
N ALA A 41 -9.39 -2.54 -3.90
CA ALA A 41 -9.34 -2.29 -2.46
C ALA A 41 -7.89 -2.27 -1.95
N GLY A 42 -7.04 -3.19 -2.41
CA GLY A 42 -5.61 -3.20 -2.09
C GLY A 42 -4.90 -1.92 -2.51
N ILE A 43 -5.11 -1.46 -3.76
CA ILE A 43 -4.54 -0.20 -4.26
C ILE A 43 -4.93 0.99 -3.38
N ARG A 44 -6.22 1.12 -3.02
CA ARG A 44 -6.69 2.20 -2.13
C ARG A 44 -6.05 2.15 -0.76
N GLN A 45 -5.89 0.95 -0.18
CA GLN A 45 -5.24 0.79 1.10
C GLN A 45 -3.77 1.22 1.04
N ILE A 46 -3.00 0.76 0.04
CA ILE A 46 -1.58 1.08 -0.09
C ILE A 46 -1.36 2.60 -0.28
N ILE A 47 -2.17 3.24 -1.14
CA ILE A 47 -2.08 4.70 -1.36
C ILE A 47 -2.56 5.48 -0.13
N GLY A 48 -3.62 5.03 0.54
CA GLY A 48 -4.20 5.71 1.70
C GLY A 48 -3.40 5.56 2.99
N THR A 49 -2.65 4.47 3.14
CA THR A 49 -1.80 4.19 4.32
C THR A 49 -0.49 4.96 4.29
N LYS A 50 0.08 5.24 3.11
CA LYS A 50 1.41 5.87 2.96
C LYS A 50 1.42 7.39 2.82
N SER A 51 0.38 8.08 3.25
CA SER A 51 0.44 9.55 3.34
C SER A 51 1.35 9.96 4.50
N PRO A 52 2.50 10.65 4.25
CA PRO A 52 3.47 11.01 5.31
C PRO A 52 2.87 11.91 6.40
N ALA A 53 1.74 12.56 6.11
CA ALA A 53 0.99 13.37 7.07
C ALA A 53 0.32 12.55 8.19
N LYS A 54 0.00 11.27 7.97
CA LYS A 54 -0.71 10.44 8.96
C LYS A 54 0.21 9.63 9.89
N ASP A 55 1.41 9.24 9.44
CA ASP A 55 2.38 8.57 10.31
C ASP A 55 2.95 9.52 11.39
N SER A 56 3.04 10.82 11.07
CA SER A 56 3.50 11.86 12.02
C SER A 56 2.52 12.09 13.18
N ALA A 57 1.23 11.78 12.99
CA ALA A 57 0.19 11.97 13.99
C ALA A 57 0.07 10.82 14.99
N ARG A 58 0.60 9.63 14.66
CA ARG A 58 0.51 8.43 15.52
C ARG A 58 1.55 8.40 16.65
N GLY A 59 2.54 9.31 16.61
CA GLY A 59 3.63 9.40 17.60
C GLY A 59 3.48 10.48 18.68
N ARG A 60 2.44 11.32 18.63
CA ARG A 60 2.24 12.41 19.61
C ARG A 60 1.12 12.06 20.58
N VAL A 61 1.42 11.21 21.56
CA VAL A 61 0.71 11.20 22.84
C VAL A 61 1.72 11.74 23.85
N GLU A 62 1.70 13.05 24.05
CA GLU A 62 2.47 13.74 25.09
C GLU A 62 1.59 13.88 26.35
N VAL A 63 2.16 13.41 27.47
CA VAL A 63 1.92 13.63 28.91
C VAL A 63 0.56 14.16 29.40
#